data_AF-H1HFW4-F1
#
_entry.id   AF-H1HFW4-F1
#
_cell.length_a   1.000
_cell.length_b   1.000
_cell.length_c   1.000
_cell.angle_alpha   90.00
_cell.angle_beta   90.00
_cell.angle_gamma   90.00
#
_symmetry.space_group_name_H-M   'P 1'
#
loop_
_entity.id
_entity.type
_entity.pdbx_description
1 polymer ?
#
loop_
_entity_poly.entity_id
_entity_poly.type
_entity_poly.pdbx_seq_one_letter_code
_entity_poly.pdbx_strand_id
1 'polypeptide(L)'
;MKKIILLIAMIFLLISCSNNNYIKTVFSQNEKQELILFKEKIKNNLSENNLAYIKENTKDSYRNRYILEKLQNIDFTKLNIFVSEPSYTNEYPSSLLALNMNEDTYYFDLIFTYDSQNKKWLIFDLKEKG
;
A
#
# COMPACT_ATOMS: atom_id res chain seq x y z
N MET A 1 39.26 21.48 10.93
CA MET A 1 38.31 20.58 11.61
C MET A 1 36.88 20.69 11.06
N LYS A 2 36.24 21.87 11.04
CA LYS A 2 34.87 22.04 10.50
C LYS A 2 34.66 21.51 9.06
N LYS A 3 35.64 21.73 8.16
CA LYS A 3 35.58 21.25 6.76
C LYS A 3 35.65 19.72 6.62
N ILE A 4 36.35 19.03 7.53
CA ILE A 4 36.49 17.56 7.51
C ILE A 4 35.21 16.90 8.01
N ILE A 5 34.57 17.46 9.04
CA ILE A 5 33.27 17.00 9.56
C ILE A 5 32.20 17.12 8.47
N LEU A 6 32.21 18.22 7.71
CA LEU A 6 31.26 18.45 6.62
C LEU A 6 31.43 17.42 5.49
N LEU A 7 32.68 17.05 5.17
CA LEU A 7 33.00 16.06 4.16
C LEU A 7 32.54 14.65 4.57
N ILE A 8 32.74 14.29 5.84
CA ILE A 8 32.30 13.00 6.42
C ILE A 8 30.76 12.92 6.40
N ALA A 9 30.07 13.99 6.81
CA ALA A 9 28.61 14.05 6.74
C ALA A 9 28.07 13.91 5.30
N MET A 10 28.75 14.51 4.31
CA MET A 10 28.39 14.38 2.90
C MET A 10 28.55 12.96 2.36
N ILE A 11 29.60 12.25 2.79
CA ILE A 11 29.84 10.84 2.42
C ILE A 11 28.76 9.93 3.01
N PHE A 12 28.35 10.15 4.26
CA PHE A 12 27.24 9.39 4.87
C PHE A 12 25.90 9.63 4.17
N LEU A 13 25.65 10.83 3.65
CA LEU A 13 24.45 11.13 2.86
C LEU A 13 24.43 10.42 1.50
N LEU A 14 25.60 10.18 0.88
CA LEU A 14 25.70 9.49 -0.41
C LEU A 14 25.53 7.96 -0.31
N ILE A 15 25.92 7.35 0.82
CA ILE A 15 25.76 5.90 1.04
C ILE A 15 24.27 5.54 1.26
N SER A 16 23.44 6.48 1.72
CA SER A 16 22.01 6.24 2.02
C SER A 16 21.07 6.28 0.81
N CYS A 17 21.58 6.55 -0.40
CA CYS A 17 20.76 6.66 -1.62
C CYS A 17 20.95 5.51 -2.62
N SER A 18 21.48 4.36 -2.21
CA SER A 18 21.43 3.15 -3.05
C SER A 18 20.40 2.16 -2.54
N ASN A 19 19.15 2.60 -2.36
CA ASN A 19 18.05 1.65 -2.33
C ASN A 19 17.75 1.30 -3.79
N ASN A 20 18.44 0.30 -4.31
CA ASN A 20 18.17 -0.27 -5.62
C ASN A 20 16.79 -0.95 -5.51
N ASN A 21 15.73 -0.13 -5.61
CA ASN A 21 14.33 -0.56 -5.58
C ASN A 21 14.06 -1.33 -6.87
N TYR A 22 14.60 -2.53 -6.97
CA TYR A 22 14.25 -3.46 -8.02
C TYR A 22 12.77 -3.79 -7.85
N ILE A 23 11.95 -3.24 -8.74
CA ILE A 23 10.52 -3.52 -8.78
C ILE A 23 10.38 -4.93 -9.33
N LYS A 24 9.94 -5.85 -8.48
CA LYS A 24 9.66 -7.22 -8.90
C LYS A 24 8.38 -7.22 -9.73
N THR A 25 8.47 -7.63 -10.99
CA THR A 25 7.34 -7.69 -11.94
C THR A 25 6.87 -9.11 -12.24
N VAL A 26 7.70 -10.12 -11.95
CA VAL A 26 7.38 -11.54 -12.14
C VAL A 26 7.18 -12.22 -10.80
N PHE A 27 5.97 -12.73 -10.56
CA PHE A 27 5.58 -13.36 -9.29
C PHE A 27 5.30 -14.85 -9.47
N SER A 28 5.76 -15.65 -8.50
CA SER A 28 5.44 -17.07 -8.40
C SER A 28 3.95 -17.29 -8.10
N GLN A 29 3.44 -18.52 -8.32
CA GLN A 29 2.05 -18.84 -7.99
C GLN A 29 1.76 -18.68 -6.49
N ASN A 30 2.72 -19.01 -5.62
CA ASN A 30 2.57 -18.81 -4.18
C ASN A 30 2.40 -17.32 -3.84
N GLU A 31 3.24 -16.45 -4.42
CA GLU A 31 3.14 -15.00 -4.19
C GLU A 31 1.82 -14.43 -4.70
N LYS A 32 1.31 -14.92 -5.84
CA LYS A 32 -0.02 -14.54 -6.34
C LYS A 32 -1.13 -14.98 -5.39
N GLN A 33 -1.04 -16.19 -4.84
CA GLN A 33 -2.00 -16.68 -3.85
C GLN A 33 -1.93 -15.88 -2.54
N GLU A 34 -0.73 -15.51 -2.10
CA GLU A 34 -0.55 -14.64 -0.94
C GLU A 34 -1.15 -13.26 -1.16
N LEU A 35 -1.11 -12.72 -2.39
CA LEU A 35 -1.76 -11.45 -2.70
C LEU A 35 -3.30 -11.58 -2.64
N ILE A 36 -3.85 -12.70 -3.11
CA ILE A 36 -5.28 -13.00 -2.98
C ILE A 36 -5.66 -13.04 -1.49
N LEU A 37 -4.88 -13.71 -0.64
CA LEU A 37 -5.13 -13.73 0.81
C LEU A 37 -4.97 -12.35 1.45
N PHE A 38 -4.00 -11.56 0.98
CA PHE A 38 -3.78 -10.20 1.49
C PHE A 38 -4.95 -9.27 1.17
N LYS A 39 -5.52 -9.32 -0.05
CA LYS A 39 -6.72 -8.53 -0.38
C LYS A 39 -7.94 -8.91 0.47
N GLU A 40 -8.12 -10.20 0.79
CA GLU A 40 -9.22 -10.64 1.65
C GLU A 40 -9.01 -10.16 3.09
N LYS A 41 -7.77 -10.15 3.59
CA LYS A 41 -7.44 -9.53 4.88
C LYS A 41 -7.73 -8.04 4.90
N ILE A 42 -7.42 -7.31 3.83
CA ILE A 42 -7.77 -5.89 3.70
C ILE A 42 -9.28 -5.70 3.83
N LYS A 43 -10.07 -6.45 3.04
CA LYS A 43 -11.53 -6.39 3.09
C LYS A 43 -12.07 -6.67 4.50
N ASN A 44 -11.66 -7.79 5.10
CA ASN A 44 -12.15 -8.21 6.40
C ASN A 44 -11.80 -7.21 7.52
N ASN A 45 -10.56 -6.71 7.53
CA ASN A 45 -10.16 -5.71 8.53
C ASN A 45 -10.92 -4.41 8.36
N LEU A 46 -11.17 -3.95 7.12
CA LEU A 46 -12.04 -2.80 6.90
C LEU A 46 -13.47 -3.09 7.39
N SER A 47 -14.05 -4.24 7.08
CA SER A 47 -15.39 -4.62 7.56
C SER A 47 -15.51 -4.67 9.08
N GLU A 48 -14.41 -4.95 9.78
CA GLU A 48 -14.30 -4.94 11.24
C GLU A 48 -13.92 -3.55 11.81
N ASN A 49 -13.92 -2.51 10.98
CA ASN A 49 -13.50 -1.15 11.32
C ASN A 49 -12.03 -1.04 11.78
N ASN A 50 -11.19 -2.02 11.45
CA ASN A 50 -9.77 -2.06 11.76
C ASN A 50 -8.92 -1.37 10.68
N LEU A 51 -8.99 -0.04 10.64
CA LEU A 51 -8.16 0.75 9.74
C LEU A 51 -6.65 0.67 10.10
N ALA A 52 -6.30 0.32 11.34
CA ALA A 52 -4.91 0.20 11.77
C ALA A 52 -4.15 -0.84 10.94
N TYR A 53 -4.79 -1.97 10.62
CA TYR A 53 -4.21 -2.99 9.73
C TYR A 53 -3.83 -2.42 8.36
N ILE A 54 -4.67 -1.56 7.78
CA ILE A 54 -4.39 -0.92 6.49
C ILE A 54 -3.20 0.04 6.62
N LYS A 55 -3.18 0.85 7.68
CA LYS A 55 -2.07 1.79 7.96
C LYS A 55 -0.74 1.05 8.10
N GLU A 56 -0.69 -0.03 8.88
CA GLU A 56 0.53 -0.82 9.13
C GLU A 56 1.06 -1.54 7.88
N ASN A 57 0.17 -1.85 6.92
CA ASN A 57 0.54 -2.55 5.69
C ASN A 57 0.63 -1.62 4.47
N THR A 58 0.53 -0.30 4.67
CA THR A 58 0.70 0.71 3.61
C THR A 58 2.06 1.38 3.73
N LYS A 59 2.78 1.55 2.61
CA LYS A 59 4.04 2.29 2.59
C LYS A 59 3.81 3.75 3.00
N ASP A 60 4.70 4.32 3.80
CA ASP A 60 4.62 5.73 4.15
C ASP A 60 4.90 6.60 2.92
N SER A 61 3.90 7.38 2.53
CA SER A 61 3.99 8.39 1.48
C SER A 61 3.01 9.51 1.81
N TYR A 62 3.25 10.71 1.27
CA TYR A 62 2.34 11.84 1.49
C TYR A 62 0.91 11.52 1.00
N ARG A 63 0.78 10.91 -0.18
CA ARG A 63 -0.51 10.53 -0.75
C ARG A 63 -1.23 9.49 0.11
N ASN A 64 -0.51 8.45 0.55
CA ASN A 64 -1.08 7.41 1.40
C ASN A 64 -1.56 7.98 2.72
N ARG A 65 -0.77 8.84 3.38
CA ARG A 65 -1.18 9.52 4.61
C ARG A 65 -2.45 10.33 4.43
N TYR A 66 -2.51 11.15 3.39
CA TYR A 66 -3.70 11.96 3.08
C TYR A 66 -4.97 11.11 2.89
N ILE A 67 -4.89 10.00 2.16
CA ILE A 67 -6.05 9.12 1.95
C ILE A 67 -6.40 8.36 3.24
N LEU A 68 -5.42 7.86 3.98
CA LEU A 68 -5.66 7.17 5.25
C LEU A 68 -6.29 8.08 6.31
N GLU A 69 -5.96 9.38 6.30
CA GLU A 69 -6.61 10.40 7.13
C GLU A 69 -8.08 10.61 6.73
N LYS A 70 -8.40 10.66 5.42
CA LYS A 70 -9.81 10.70 4.96
C LYS A 70 -10.58 9.48 5.43
N LEU A 71 -9.99 8.29 5.27
CA LEU A 71 -10.59 7.00 5.64
C LEU A 71 -10.83 6.85 7.14
N GLN A 72 -10.09 7.59 7.99
CA GLN A 72 -10.22 7.49 9.45
C GLN A 72 -11.57 7.94 10.00
N ASN A 73 -12.27 8.82 9.28
CA ASN A 73 -13.58 9.34 9.72
C ASN A 73 -14.76 8.49 9.24
N ILE A 74 -14.50 7.37 8.57
CA ILE A 74 -15.51 6.47 8.02
C ILE A 74 -15.78 5.34 9.01
N ASP A 75 -17.07 5.06 9.26
CA ASP A 75 -17.52 3.86 9.95
C ASP A 75 -17.74 2.74 8.92
N PHE A 76 -16.72 1.91 8.72
CA PHE A 76 -16.72 0.87 7.70
C PHE A 76 -17.75 -0.24 7.96
N THR A 77 -18.21 -0.41 9.21
CA THR A 77 -19.21 -1.43 9.56
C THR A 77 -20.58 -1.18 8.92
N LYS A 78 -20.82 0.05 8.48
CA LYS A 78 -22.05 0.49 7.81
C LYS A 78 -21.96 0.42 6.29
N LEU A 79 -20.84 -0.01 5.74
CA LEU A 79 -20.55 0.04 4.31
C LEU A 79 -20.57 -1.34 3.68
N ASN A 80 -20.96 -1.39 2.41
CA ASN A 80 -20.69 -2.55 1.57
C ASN A 80 -19.29 -2.40 0.98
N ILE A 81 -18.40 -3.34 1.32
CA ILE A 81 -16.99 -3.30 0.92
C ILE A 81 -16.72 -4.36 -0.13
N PHE A 82 -16.23 -3.92 -1.28
CA PHE A 82 -15.81 -4.79 -2.37
C PHE A 82 -14.32 -4.58 -2.68
N VAL A 83 -13.59 -5.67 -2.88
CA VAL A 83 -12.21 -5.65 -3.35
C VAL A 83 -12.09 -6.61 -4.52
N SER A 84 -11.69 -6.10 -5.69
CA SER A 84 -11.54 -6.93 -6.90
C SER A 84 -10.38 -7.90 -6.77
N GLU A 85 -10.38 -8.93 -7.61
CA GLU A 85 -9.18 -9.75 -7.82
C GLU A 85 -7.99 -8.87 -8.26
N PRO A 86 -6.75 -9.22 -7.87
CA PRO A 86 -5.57 -8.49 -8.31
C PRO A 86 -5.36 -8.65 -9.81
N SER A 87 -5.21 -7.53 -10.51
CA SER A 87 -4.73 -7.47 -11.89
C SER A 87 -3.21 -7.36 -11.91
N TYR A 88 -2.55 -8.06 -12.83
CA TYR A 88 -1.09 -8.08 -13.02
C TYR A 88 -0.69 -7.46 -14.36
N THR A 89 -1.53 -6.57 -14.91
CA THR A 89 -1.37 -5.98 -16.25
C THR A 89 -0.45 -4.76 -16.28
N ASN A 90 -0.21 -4.14 -15.12
CA ASN A 90 0.66 -2.98 -14.95
C ASN A 90 1.97 -3.38 -14.27
N GLU A 91 2.91 -2.44 -14.18
CA GLU A 91 4.19 -2.61 -13.47
C GLU A 91 4.01 -3.13 -12.02
N TYR A 92 2.93 -2.70 -11.37
CA TYR A 92 2.51 -3.15 -10.05
C TYR A 92 1.18 -3.90 -10.12
N PRO A 93 1.01 -5.02 -9.40
CA PRO A 93 -0.30 -5.62 -9.21
C PRO A 93 -1.25 -4.65 -8.52
N SER A 94 -2.53 -4.70 -8.87
CA SER A 94 -3.52 -3.78 -8.30
C SER A 94 -4.91 -4.38 -8.17
N SER A 95 -5.64 -3.98 -7.14
CA SER A 95 -7.07 -4.26 -6.96
C SER A 95 -7.87 -2.97 -6.86
N LEU A 96 -9.13 -3.00 -7.28
CA LEU A 96 -10.10 -1.95 -7.01
C LEU A 96 -10.76 -2.20 -5.65
N LEU A 97 -10.67 -1.23 -4.75
CA LEU A 97 -11.48 -1.13 -3.54
C LEU A 97 -12.68 -0.22 -3.84
N ALA A 98 -13.88 -0.72 -3.59
CA ALA A 98 -15.11 0.07 -3.64
C ALA A 98 -15.74 0.09 -2.24
N LEU A 99 -16.00 1.30 -1.74
CA LEU A 99 -16.71 1.57 -0.49
C LEU A 99 -18.07 2.14 -0.84
N ASN A 100 -19.10 1.30 -0.78
CA ASN A 100 -20.46 1.73 -1.08
C ASN A 100 -21.16 2.21 0.20
N MET A 101 -21.58 3.47 0.17
CA MET A 101 -22.27 4.22 1.20
C MET A 101 -23.67 4.58 0.71
N ASN A 102 -24.61 3.63 0.75
CA ASN A 102 -25.96 3.80 0.20
C ASN A 102 -25.94 4.18 -1.29
N GLU A 103 -26.19 5.44 -1.61
CA GLU A 103 -26.28 5.97 -2.98
C GLU A 103 -24.89 6.34 -3.56
N ASP A 104 -23.90 6.56 -2.69
CA ASP A 104 -22.54 6.92 -3.11
C ASP A 104 -21.62 5.71 -3.10
N THR A 105 -20.67 5.65 -4.06
CA THR A 105 -19.59 4.66 -4.02
C THR A 105 -18.26 5.35 -4.24
N TYR A 106 -17.36 5.18 -3.27
CA TYR A 106 -16.00 5.70 -3.35
C TYR A 106 -15.07 4.60 -3.84
N TYR A 107 -14.27 4.92 -4.86
CA TYR A 107 -13.38 3.96 -5.49
C TYR A 107 -11.93 4.30 -5.22
N PHE A 108 -11.13 3.29 -4.91
CA PHE A 108 -9.68 3.41 -4.71
C PHE A 108 -8.95 2.31 -5.45
N ASP A 109 -7.88 2.65 -6.17
CA ASP A 109 -6.89 1.65 -6.57
C ASP A 109 -5.99 1.33 -5.38
N LEU A 110 -5.92 0.05 -5.04
CA LEU A 110 -4.92 -0.53 -4.15
C LEU A 110 -3.77 -1.02 -5.03
N ILE A 111 -2.65 -0.28 -5.04
CA ILE A 111 -1.45 -0.66 -5.79
C ILE A 111 -0.53 -1.42 -4.84
N PHE A 112 -0.10 -2.62 -5.23
CA PHE A 112 0.65 -3.52 -4.36
C PHE A 112 2.12 -3.63 -4.74
N THR A 113 2.96 -3.85 -3.74
CA THR A 113 4.36 -4.24 -3.94
C THR A 113 4.69 -5.43 -3.05
N TYR A 114 5.58 -6.30 -3.54
CA TYR A 114 6.10 -7.40 -2.74
C TYR A 114 7.40 -6.98 -2.04
N ASP A 115 7.43 -7.08 -0.73
CA ASP A 115 8.64 -6.92 0.08
C ASP A 115 9.40 -8.24 0.09
N SER A 116 10.43 -8.36 -0.75
CA SER A 116 11.24 -9.58 -0.83
C SER A 116 12.09 -9.85 0.41
N GLN A 117 12.38 -8.85 1.24
CA GLN A 117 13.14 -9.03 2.47
C GLN A 117 12.28 -9.69 3.55
N ASN A 118 11.06 -9.17 3.72
CA ASN A 118 10.10 -9.63 4.73
C ASN A 118 9.13 -10.70 4.20
N LYS A 119 9.21 -11.05 2.92
CA LYS A 119 8.35 -12.00 2.20
C LYS A 119 6.86 -11.72 2.40
N LYS A 120 6.45 -10.46 2.23
CA LYS A 120 5.05 -10.04 2.41
C LYS A 120 4.62 -9.02 1.37
N TRP A 121 3.32 -8.99 1.10
CA TRP A 121 2.69 -7.93 0.32
C TRP A 121 2.46 -6.68 1.16
N LEU A 122 2.56 -5.54 0.50
CA LEU A 122 2.27 -4.22 1.05
C LEU A 122 1.44 -3.42 0.06
N ILE A 123 0.62 -2.52 0.57
CA ILE A 123 0.01 -1.46 -0.24
C ILE A 123 1.10 -0.42 -0.50
N PHE A 124 1.55 -0.35 -1.74
CA PHE A 124 2.52 0.64 -2.19
C PHE A 124 1.87 2.02 -2.28
N ASP A 125 0.70 2.11 -2.92
CA ASP A 125 -0.02 3.35 -3.13
C ASP A 125 -1.53 3.12 -3.05
N LEU A 126 -2.21 4.04 -2.38
CA LEU A 126 -3.66 4.18 -2.38
C LEU A 126 -3.99 5.33 -3.31
N LYS A 127 -4.89 5.12 -4.27
CA LYS A 127 -5.29 6.18 -5.19
C LYS A 127 -6.80 6.25 -5.33
N GLU A 128 -7.38 7.35 -4.86
CA GLU A 128 -8.78 7.67 -5.09
C GLU A 128 -9.07 7.80 -6.60
N LYS A 129 -10.16 7.17 -7.06
CA LYS A 129 -10.72 7.39 -8.40
C LYS A 129 -11.90 8.35 -8.27
N GLY A 130 -11.80 9.46 -9.00
CA GLY A 130 -12.88 10.41 -9.18
C GLY A 130 -13.88 9.96 -10.23
#